data_AF-A0A1Q5JZJ1-F1
#
_entry.id   AF-A0A1Q5JZJ1-F1
#
_cell.length_a   1.000
_cell.length_b   1.000
_cell.length_c   1.000
_cell.angle_alpha   90.00
_cell.angle_beta   90.00
_cell.angle_gamma   90.00
#
_symmetry.space_group_name_H-M   'P 1'
#
loop_
_entity.id
_entity.type
_entity.pdbx_description
1 polymer ?
#
loop_
_entity_poly.entity_id
_entity_poly.type
_entity_poly.pdbx_seq_one_letter_code
_entity_poly.pdbx_strand_id
1 'polypeptide(L)'
;MSLVSALVLALAGAGFGTWAADTWPWPKDRYCWGAWEEDSGPGFLGDEAFGDDDDGSRTSEETTPTRERPIGTCKVSIASDFESSYDGDKVTVDQQVSVEYGPVPKAAEARLKMIQDGFLGGNMVPLPDGLPGTVNGRGGLLVLPESCDTRDGRPTVVTMRASGTYTSDSSSAQSDPADLGGVRQAAVLLVAVANHGMEAAGCAPDEPLKVSSPVYDLPGERELIFSAGDVCGIRGLHLDTDDIEDQTGAATRDLQTCSVQGSRDGLAYLQLAMVAQPRLAAVFDGIVGERPVARGWRGTGRIGKEHAIVRADCAGRPATFLMGVSTDPDHLAAFANAAAARLGCAPIAPKGAAR
;
A
#
# COMPACT_ATOMS: atom_id res chain seq x y z
N MET A 1 74.53 -4.82 43.92
CA MET A 1 73.30 -5.42 43.36
C MET A 1 72.78 -4.49 42.27
N SER A 2 72.54 -5.06 41.09
CA SER A 2 72.52 -4.41 39.78
C SER A 2 71.34 -3.48 39.50
N LEU A 3 71.62 -2.52 38.62
CA LEU A 3 70.72 -1.62 37.90
C LEU A 3 69.82 -2.33 36.87
N VAL A 4 68.82 -1.58 36.39
CA VAL A 4 68.38 -1.39 34.99
C VAL A 4 66.91 -1.70 34.68
N SER A 5 66.17 -0.58 34.55
CA SER A 5 65.20 -0.19 33.52
C SER A 5 63.78 -0.74 33.41
N ALA A 6 62.88 0.22 33.50
CA ALA A 6 61.51 0.22 33.03
C ALA A 6 61.43 0.05 31.50
N LEU A 7 60.46 -0.74 31.04
CA LEU A 7 60.05 -0.82 29.64
C LEU A 7 58.62 -0.26 29.53
N VAL A 8 58.49 0.94 29.00
CA VAL A 8 57.22 1.53 28.55
C VAL A 8 57.07 1.15 27.09
N LEU A 9 56.13 0.25 26.79
CA LEU A 9 55.76 -0.09 25.41
C LEU A 9 54.64 0.86 24.97
N ALA A 10 55.04 1.89 24.24
CA ALA A 10 54.14 2.72 23.44
C ALA A 10 53.64 1.90 22.24
N LEU A 11 52.32 1.67 22.16
CA LEU A 11 51.65 1.22 20.94
C LEU A 11 50.92 2.42 20.36
N ALA A 12 51.61 3.15 19.48
CA ALA A 12 51.03 4.14 18.59
C ALA A 12 51.27 3.71 17.14
N GLY A 13 50.17 3.52 16.41
CA GLY A 13 50.09 3.67 14.96
C GLY A 13 50.41 2.44 14.10
N ALA A 14 49.35 1.80 13.59
CA ALA A 14 49.33 1.26 12.23
C ALA A 14 47.87 1.02 11.78
N GLY A 15 47.45 1.69 10.71
CA GLY A 15 46.42 1.18 9.80
C GLY A 15 45.00 1.70 9.95
N PHE A 16 44.77 2.97 9.56
CA PHE A 16 43.50 3.35 8.94
C PHE A 16 43.38 2.56 7.63
N GLY A 17 42.32 1.76 7.46
CA GLY A 17 42.08 1.09 6.18
C GLY A 17 41.20 -0.16 6.19
N THR A 18 40.05 -0.15 6.89
CA THR A 18 38.97 -1.13 6.64
C THR A 18 37.61 -0.49 6.95
N TRP A 19 37.16 0.41 6.09
CA TRP A 19 35.81 0.98 6.08
C TRP A 19 35.02 0.34 4.94
N ALA A 20 35.02 -0.99 4.92
CA ALA A 20 34.31 -1.79 3.92
C ALA A 20 34.25 -3.24 4.41
N ALA A 21 33.58 -3.46 5.54
CA ALA A 21 32.99 -4.74 5.90
C ALA A 21 32.14 -4.53 7.15
N ASP A 22 30.88 -4.95 7.07
CA ASP A 22 29.89 -5.08 8.14
C ASP A 22 30.41 -5.86 9.36
N THR A 23 31.24 -5.23 10.19
CA THR A 23 31.67 -5.78 11.47
C THR A 23 31.53 -4.74 12.57
N TRP A 24 30.31 -4.25 12.78
CA TRP A 24 29.96 -3.56 14.01
C TRP A 24 29.58 -4.61 15.07
N PRO A 25 30.07 -4.51 16.33
CA PRO A 25 30.01 -5.61 17.30
C PRO A 25 28.62 -5.81 17.96
N TRP A 26 27.59 -5.10 17.52
CA TRP A 26 26.23 -5.20 18.07
C TRP A 26 25.30 -5.86 17.04
N PRO A 27 24.40 -6.77 17.47
CA PRO A 27 23.41 -7.31 16.56
C PRO A 27 22.51 -6.18 16.06
N LYS A 28 22.28 -6.17 14.74
CA LYS A 28 21.34 -5.24 14.10
C LYS A 28 19.94 -5.44 14.64
N ASP A 29 19.19 -4.35 14.76
CA ASP A 29 17.80 -4.43 15.16
C ASP A 29 16.95 -5.12 14.09
N ARG A 30 15.87 -5.76 14.55
CA ARG A 30 14.94 -6.48 13.70
C ARG A 30 13.51 -6.06 14.02
N TYR A 31 12.76 -5.81 12.97
CA TYR A 31 11.42 -5.24 13.06
C TYR A 31 10.39 -6.16 12.38
N CYS A 32 9.13 -6.01 12.81
CA CYS A 32 7.98 -6.72 12.28
C CYS A 32 8.16 -8.23 12.25
N TRP A 33 8.34 -8.80 13.45
CA TRP A 33 8.50 -10.23 13.69
C TRP A 33 9.75 -10.82 13.02
N GLY A 34 10.77 -9.98 12.85
CA GLY A 34 12.04 -10.33 12.22
C GLY A 34 12.04 -10.29 10.71
N ALA A 35 11.00 -9.74 10.08
CA ALA A 35 10.90 -9.63 8.63
C ALA A 35 11.84 -8.57 8.04
N TRP A 36 12.13 -7.51 8.81
CA TRP A 36 12.99 -6.41 8.38
C TRP A 36 14.17 -6.30 9.32
N GLU A 37 15.37 -6.14 8.75
CA GLU A 37 16.60 -5.91 9.50
C GLU A 37 17.06 -4.46 9.27
N GLU A 38 17.64 -3.85 10.28
CA GLU A 38 18.31 -2.56 10.16
C GLU A 38 19.36 -2.56 9.03
N ASP A 39 19.42 -1.46 8.29
CA ASP A 39 20.20 -1.21 7.07
C ASP A 39 20.02 -2.23 5.93
N SER A 40 18.92 -2.99 5.91
CA SER A 40 18.71 -4.05 4.90
C SER A 40 17.96 -3.62 3.64
N GLY A 41 17.76 -2.31 3.42
CA GLY A 41 17.15 -1.83 2.18
C GLY A 41 16.78 -0.35 2.17
N PRO A 42 15.48 0.00 2.29
CA PRO A 42 14.98 1.37 2.16
C PRO A 42 15.49 2.28 3.27
N GLY A 43 15.56 3.59 2.98
CA GLY A 43 16.14 4.58 3.89
C GLY A 43 15.51 4.60 5.28
N PHE A 44 14.22 4.28 5.43
CA PHE A 44 13.57 4.22 6.75
C PHE A 44 14.16 3.15 7.70
N LEU A 45 14.89 2.16 7.16
CA LEU A 45 15.60 1.14 7.92
C LEU A 45 17.08 1.46 8.13
N GLY A 46 17.60 2.54 7.54
CA GLY A 46 18.98 3.00 7.72
C GLY A 46 19.03 4.34 8.45
N ASP A 47 20.26 4.82 8.65
CA ASP A 47 20.52 6.10 9.31
C ASP A 47 20.09 7.29 8.44
N GLU A 48 19.89 7.08 7.12
CA GLU A 48 19.34 8.11 6.22
C GLU A 48 17.95 8.59 6.64
N ALA A 49 17.24 7.81 7.47
CA ALA A 49 15.96 8.20 8.06
C ALA A 49 16.06 9.39 9.02
N PHE A 50 17.26 9.70 9.54
CA PHE A 50 17.45 10.70 10.60
C PHE A 50 17.85 12.08 10.08
N GLY A 51 18.26 12.19 8.81
CA GLY A 51 18.68 13.44 8.18
C GLY A 51 20.20 13.60 8.16
N ASP A 52 20.67 14.85 8.07
CA ASP A 52 22.11 15.18 7.99
C ASP A 52 22.81 15.05 9.36
N ASP A 53 22.04 15.12 10.45
CA ASP A 53 22.49 14.92 11.82
C ASP A 53 21.99 13.54 12.29
N ASP A 54 22.89 12.63 12.63
CA ASP A 54 22.57 11.26 13.11
C ASP A 54 21.84 11.23 14.48
N ASP A 55 21.27 12.36 14.93
CA ASP A 55 20.48 12.51 16.16
C ASP A 55 19.00 12.17 15.88
N GLY A 56 18.76 10.88 15.65
CA GLY A 56 17.42 10.33 15.50
C GLY A 56 17.20 9.09 16.33
N SER A 57 15.94 8.68 16.43
CA SER A 57 15.54 7.46 17.11
C SER A 57 14.58 6.65 16.26
N ARG A 58 14.77 5.34 16.28
CA ARG A 58 13.90 4.37 15.63
C ARG A 58 13.46 3.35 16.67
N THR A 59 12.16 3.17 16.79
CA THR A 59 11.55 2.26 17.78
C THR A 59 10.52 1.38 17.11
N SER A 60 10.28 0.20 17.67
CA SER A 60 9.22 -0.68 17.18
C SER A 60 8.33 -1.22 18.29
N GLU A 61 7.04 -1.26 18.00
CA GLU A 61 6.02 -1.92 18.82
C GLU A 61 5.37 -3.02 17.99
N GLU A 62 5.35 -4.25 18.49
CA GLU A 62 4.77 -5.37 17.76
C GLU A 62 3.99 -6.36 18.63
N THR A 63 2.97 -6.96 18.01
CA THR A 63 2.23 -8.12 18.50
C THR A 63 2.30 -9.18 17.42
N THR A 64 2.99 -10.29 17.69
CA THR A 64 3.15 -11.40 16.75
C THR A 64 1.84 -12.15 16.55
N PRO A 65 1.41 -12.43 15.30
CA PRO A 65 0.29 -13.31 15.05
C PRO A 65 0.64 -14.73 15.50
N THR A 66 -0.32 -15.43 16.11
CA THR A 66 -0.17 -16.84 16.50
C THR A 66 -1.25 -17.69 15.90
N ARG A 67 -1.11 -19.02 15.99
CA ARG A 67 -2.14 -19.96 15.54
C ARG A 67 -3.48 -19.78 16.27
N GLU A 68 -3.44 -19.46 17.57
CA GLU A 68 -4.62 -19.23 18.40
C GLU A 68 -5.20 -17.83 18.21
N ARG A 69 -4.34 -16.86 17.92
CA ARG A 69 -4.71 -15.46 17.66
C ARG A 69 -4.02 -15.01 16.37
N PRO A 70 -4.61 -15.28 15.19
CA PRO A 70 -4.02 -14.95 13.89
C PRO A 70 -4.23 -13.45 13.56
N ILE A 71 -3.89 -12.59 14.52
CA ILE A 71 -3.94 -11.13 14.43
C ILE A 71 -2.62 -10.63 14.97
N GLY A 72 -1.92 -9.83 14.17
CA GLY A 72 -0.67 -9.22 14.55
C GLY A 72 -0.59 -7.77 14.09
N THR A 73 0.16 -6.97 14.83
CA THR A 73 0.48 -5.58 14.47
C THR A 73 1.98 -5.36 14.57
N CYS A 74 2.52 -4.51 13.73
CA CYS A 74 3.87 -3.98 13.87
C CYS A 74 3.83 -2.50 13.53
N LYS A 75 4.48 -1.67 14.34
CA LYS A 75 4.65 -0.25 14.11
C LYS A 75 6.11 0.10 14.31
N VAL A 76 6.77 0.57 13.25
CA VAL A 76 8.12 1.15 13.30
C VAL A 76 7.95 2.66 13.27
N SER A 77 8.47 3.36 14.28
CA SER A 77 8.39 4.82 14.39
C SER A 77 9.80 5.40 14.32
N ILE A 78 9.94 6.48 13.57
CA ILE A 78 11.18 7.21 13.32
C ILE A 78 10.93 8.65 13.76
N ALA A 79 11.79 9.16 14.61
CA ALA A 79 11.74 10.55 15.05
C ALA A 79 13.14 11.14 14.99
N SER A 80 13.27 12.31 14.37
CA SER A 80 14.52 13.09 14.37
C SER A 80 14.26 14.58 14.47
N ASP A 81 15.23 15.28 15.04
CA ASP A 81 15.28 16.74 15.12
C ASP A 81 16.64 17.20 14.61
N PHE A 82 16.67 18.01 13.54
CA PHE A 82 17.93 18.49 12.95
C PHE A 82 17.83 19.96 12.49
N GLU A 83 18.96 20.62 12.29
CA GLU A 83 19.01 21.96 11.69
C GLU A 83 19.18 21.84 10.17
N SER A 84 18.23 22.37 9.41
CA SER A 84 18.28 22.33 7.94
C SER A 84 19.53 23.04 7.43
N SER A 85 20.35 22.34 6.65
CA SER A 85 21.58 22.88 6.06
C SER A 85 21.34 23.98 5.03
N TYR A 86 20.10 24.15 4.56
CA TYR A 86 19.72 25.13 3.54
C TYR A 86 19.36 26.51 4.12
N ASP A 87 18.56 26.55 5.19
CA ASP A 87 18.02 27.78 5.79
C ASP A 87 18.32 27.94 7.28
N GLY A 88 18.85 26.91 7.94
CA GLY A 88 19.16 26.90 9.37
C GLY A 88 17.93 26.74 10.27
N ASP A 89 16.76 26.42 9.70
CA ASP A 89 15.54 26.19 10.47
C ASP A 89 15.63 24.86 11.22
N LYS A 90 15.05 24.80 12.42
CA LYS A 90 14.86 23.52 13.10
C LYS A 90 13.77 22.74 12.41
N VAL A 91 14.09 21.49 12.16
CA VAL A 91 13.23 20.52 11.50
C VAL A 91 12.93 19.39 12.47
N THR A 92 11.65 19.05 12.62
CA THR A 92 11.20 17.84 13.31
C THR A 92 10.54 16.91 12.32
N VAL A 93 11.01 15.66 12.27
CA VAL A 93 10.44 14.57 11.48
C VAL A 93 9.82 13.55 12.42
N ASP A 94 8.56 13.18 12.17
CA ASP A 94 7.88 12.05 12.81
C ASP A 94 7.29 11.17 11.71
N GLN A 95 7.88 9.99 11.53
CA GLN A 95 7.51 9.04 10.49
C GLN A 95 7.16 7.69 11.10
N GLN A 96 6.28 6.96 10.43
CA GLN A 96 5.77 5.69 10.91
C GLN A 96 5.47 4.73 9.76
N VAL A 97 5.91 3.48 9.90
CA VAL A 97 5.49 2.36 9.06
C VAL A 97 4.65 1.40 9.91
N SER A 98 3.41 1.16 9.51
CA SER A 98 2.48 0.28 10.21
C SER A 98 2.09 -0.92 9.37
N VAL A 99 2.13 -2.09 10.00
CA VAL A 99 1.70 -3.37 9.42
C VAL A 99 0.60 -3.97 10.26
N GLU A 100 -0.46 -4.42 9.61
CA GLU A 100 -1.54 -5.20 10.20
C GLU A 100 -1.63 -6.56 9.50
N TYR A 101 -1.58 -7.64 10.29
CA TYR A 101 -1.83 -9.01 9.86
C TYR A 101 -3.14 -9.49 10.47
N GLY A 102 -4.06 -10.01 9.66
CA GLY A 102 -5.25 -10.66 10.19
C GLY A 102 -6.42 -10.73 9.23
N PRO A 103 -7.56 -11.28 9.67
CA PRO A 103 -8.75 -11.36 8.84
C PRO A 103 -9.29 -9.99 8.52
N VAL A 104 -9.79 -9.84 7.30
CA VAL A 104 -10.55 -8.66 6.89
C VAL A 104 -11.70 -8.37 7.88
N PRO A 105 -12.06 -7.09 8.13
CA PRO A 105 -13.12 -6.75 9.07
C PRO A 105 -14.41 -7.53 8.82
N LYS A 106 -15.07 -7.97 9.89
CA LYS A 106 -16.32 -8.74 9.77
C LYS A 106 -17.45 -7.88 9.21
N ALA A 107 -17.55 -6.63 9.67
CA ALA A 107 -18.54 -5.68 9.20
C ALA A 107 -18.22 -5.23 7.77
N ALA A 108 -19.21 -5.31 6.88
CA ALA A 108 -19.06 -4.99 5.47
C ALA A 108 -18.62 -3.52 5.23
N GLU A 109 -19.13 -2.59 6.04
CA GLU A 109 -18.76 -1.17 5.95
C GLU A 109 -17.31 -0.92 6.36
N ALA A 110 -16.87 -1.47 7.50
CA ALA A 110 -15.48 -1.35 7.94
C ALA A 110 -14.51 -2.00 6.93
N ARG A 111 -14.92 -3.13 6.33
CA ARG A 111 -14.13 -3.80 5.31
C ARG A 111 -14.06 -2.98 4.02
N LEU A 112 -15.17 -2.38 3.59
CA LEU A 112 -15.19 -1.53 2.42
C LEU A 112 -14.32 -0.29 2.62
N LYS A 113 -14.43 0.35 3.79
CA LYS A 113 -13.59 1.49 4.16
C LYS A 113 -12.10 1.15 4.12
N MET A 114 -11.72 0.01 4.68
CA MET A 114 -10.33 -0.49 4.63
C MET A 114 -9.81 -0.61 3.19
N ILE A 115 -10.64 -1.11 2.26
CA ILE A 115 -10.28 -1.29 0.84
C ILE A 115 -10.15 0.06 0.13
N GLN A 116 -11.15 0.95 0.29
CA GLN A 116 -11.21 2.24 -0.38
C GLN A 116 -10.09 3.17 0.08
N ASP A 117 -9.92 3.33 1.39
CA ASP A 117 -8.99 4.31 1.95
C ASP A 117 -7.51 3.96 1.71
N GLY A 118 -7.20 2.69 1.42
CA GLY A 118 -5.82 2.20 1.45
C GLY A 118 -5.30 1.58 0.16
N PHE A 119 -6.11 0.79 -0.55
CA PHE A 119 -5.53 -0.30 -1.35
C PHE A 119 -6.01 -0.42 -2.78
N LEU A 120 -6.99 0.38 -3.21
CA LEU A 120 -7.47 0.41 -4.59
C LEU A 120 -7.52 1.83 -5.16
N GLY A 121 -6.63 2.71 -4.72
CA GLY A 121 -6.42 4.04 -5.31
C GLY A 121 -5.80 3.94 -6.72
N GLY A 122 -5.91 5.02 -7.49
CA GLY A 122 -5.27 5.13 -8.82
C GLY A 122 -3.75 5.10 -8.76
N ASN A 123 -3.14 5.37 -7.61
CA ASN A 123 -1.70 5.23 -7.39
C ASN A 123 -1.25 3.81 -7.01
N MET A 124 -2.17 2.84 -6.95
CA MET A 124 -1.85 1.45 -6.62
C MET A 124 -1.59 0.64 -7.90
N VAL A 125 -0.53 -0.17 -7.87
CA VAL A 125 -0.22 -1.17 -8.90
C VAL A 125 -0.50 -2.58 -8.37
N PRO A 126 -0.73 -3.58 -9.23
CA PRO A 126 -0.85 -4.95 -8.77
C PRO A 126 0.51 -5.45 -8.28
N LEU A 127 0.51 -6.30 -7.27
CA LEU A 127 1.73 -7.03 -6.93
C LEU A 127 2.18 -7.91 -8.12
N PRO A 128 3.50 -8.05 -8.34
CA PRO A 128 4.04 -8.88 -9.41
C PRO A 128 3.78 -10.37 -9.15
N ASP A 129 4.14 -11.21 -10.12
CA ASP A 129 4.11 -12.68 -10.00
C ASP A 129 2.72 -13.28 -9.71
N GLY A 130 1.66 -12.52 -9.99
CA GLY A 130 0.28 -12.95 -9.75
C GLY A 130 -0.10 -12.99 -8.27
N LEU A 131 0.70 -12.37 -7.39
CA LEU A 131 0.38 -12.22 -5.98
C LEU A 131 -0.92 -11.42 -5.82
N PRO A 132 -1.85 -11.86 -4.93
CA PRO A 132 -3.17 -11.26 -4.82
C PRO A 132 -3.17 -10.02 -3.94
N GLY A 133 -2.76 -8.90 -4.52
CA GLY A 133 -2.65 -7.65 -3.78
C GLY A 133 -2.22 -6.47 -4.62
N THR A 134 -2.05 -5.35 -3.94
CA THR A 134 -1.69 -4.08 -4.52
C THR A 134 -0.64 -3.36 -3.69
N VAL A 135 0.14 -2.51 -4.32
CA VAL A 135 1.25 -1.80 -3.68
C VAL A 135 1.48 -0.44 -4.34
N ASN A 136 2.02 0.50 -3.58
CA ASN A 136 2.61 1.74 -4.06
C ASN A 136 3.85 2.08 -3.20
N GLY A 137 4.48 3.23 -3.42
CA GLY A 137 5.64 3.66 -2.64
C GLY A 137 5.35 3.99 -1.16
N ARG A 138 4.09 3.97 -0.73
CA ARG A 138 3.64 4.27 0.65
C ARG A 138 3.03 3.08 1.36
N GLY A 139 2.93 1.91 0.73
CA GLY A 139 2.27 0.76 1.35
C GLY A 139 1.59 -0.18 0.38
N GLY A 140 0.81 -1.11 0.91
CA GLY A 140 0.13 -2.11 0.11
C GLY A 140 -0.75 -3.05 0.92
N LEU A 141 -1.47 -3.90 0.20
CA LEU A 141 -2.26 -4.99 0.75
C LEU A 141 -1.92 -6.27 -0.01
N LEU A 142 -1.72 -7.36 0.72
CA LEU A 142 -1.58 -8.70 0.18
C LEU A 142 -2.62 -9.60 0.85
N VAL A 143 -3.43 -10.28 0.04
CA VAL A 143 -4.32 -11.33 0.51
C VAL A 143 -3.53 -12.62 0.63
N LEU A 144 -3.56 -13.25 1.81
CA LEU A 144 -2.80 -14.48 2.05
C LEU A 144 -3.47 -15.68 1.38
N PRO A 145 -2.80 -16.84 1.25
CA PRO A 145 -3.43 -18.06 0.76
C PRO A 145 -4.64 -18.48 1.61
N GLU A 146 -5.55 -19.28 1.03
CA GLU A 146 -6.75 -19.77 1.72
C GLU A 146 -6.44 -20.61 2.98
N SER A 147 -5.24 -21.20 3.07
CA SER A 147 -4.76 -21.89 4.28
C SER A 147 -4.70 -21.00 5.51
N CYS A 148 -4.60 -19.68 5.32
CA CYS A 148 -4.57 -18.69 6.39
C CYS A 148 -5.95 -18.12 6.72
N ASP A 149 -7.01 -18.50 6.01
CA ASP A 149 -8.34 -17.96 6.23
C ASP A 149 -8.94 -18.40 7.54
N THR A 150 -9.80 -17.55 8.08
CA THR A 150 -10.53 -17.89 9.28
C THR A 150 -11.55 -18.99 9.00
N ARG A 151 -11.95 -19.70 10.05
CA ARG A 151 -12.98 -20.76 9.95
C ARG A 151 -14.33 -20.26 9.43
N ASP A 152 -14.63 -18.97 9.57
CA ASP A 152 -15.83 -18.34 9.01
C ASP A 152 -15.65 -17.88 7.55
N GLY A 153 -14.55 -18.28 6.89
CA GLY A 153 -14.29 -18.06 5.47
C GLY A 153 -13.85 -16.64 5.11
N ARG A 154 -13.41 -15.83 6.08
CA ARG A 154 -12.91 -14.48 5.78
C ARG A 154 -11.44 -14.55 5.34
N PRO A 155 -11.09 -13.85 4.25
CA PRO A 155 -9.70 -13.73 3.83
C PRO A 155 -8.83 -13.12 4.92
N THR A 156 -7.65 -13.69 5.13
CA THR A 156 -6.58 -13.05 5.89
C THR A 156 -5.74 -12.17 4.97
N VAL A 157 -5.44 -10.96 5.42
CA VAL A 157 -4.64 -9.98 4.68
C VAL A 157 -3.45 -9.52 5.51
N VAL A 158 -2.43 -9.03 4.82
CA VAL A 158 -1.39 -8.17 5.39
C VAL A 158 -1.51 -6.82 4.73
N THR A 159 -1.57 -5.78 5.56
CA THR A 159 -1.58 -4.40 5.08
C THR A 159 -0.38 -3.65 5.62
N MET A 160 0.21 -2.80 4.81
CA MET A 160 1.34 -1.95 5.17
C MET A 160 1.03 -0.50 4.78
N ARG A 161 1.33 0.45 5.65
CA ARG A 161 1.15 1.89 5.40
C ARG A 161 2.30 2.68 6.00
N ALA A 162 2.85 3.58 5.20
CA ALA A 162 3.74 4.65 5.63
C ALA A 162 2.93 5.93 5.85
N SER A 163 3.21 6.60 6.95
CA SER A 163 2.67 7.91 7.30
C SER A 163 3.78 8.73 7.95
N GLY A 164 3.59 10.03 8.03
CA GLY A 164 4.53 10.89 8.72
C GLY A 164 4.29 12.35 8.44
N THR A 165 4.97 13.16 9.22
CA THR A 165 4.94 14.61 9.15
C THR A 165 6.33 15.19 9.29
N TYR A 166 6.54 16.27 8.56
CA TYR A 166 7.71 17.13 8.63
C TYR A 166 7.25 18.51 9.10
N THR A 167 7.90 19.10 10.10
CA THR A 167 7.62 20.46 10.56
C THR A 167 8.90 21.27 10.60
N SER A 168 8.87 22.52 10.11
CA SER A 168 9.97 23.48 10.29
C SER A 168 9.50 24.73 11.04
N ASP A 169 10.41 25.46 11.69
CA ASP A 169 10.11 26.69 12.43
C ASP A 169 9.31 27.73 11.60
N SER A 170 9.51 27.74 10.28
CA SER A 170 8.87 28.67 9.35
C SER A 170 7.59 28.14 8.66
N SER A 171 7.20 26.87 8.90
CA SER A 171 6.10 26.23 8.16
C SER A 171 5.17 25.38 9.02
N SER A 172 3.94 25.18 8.54
CA SER A 172 2.99 24.22 9.13
C SER A 172 3.43 22.79 8.83
N ALA A 173 3.09 21.84 9.71
CA ALA A 173 3.32 20.42 9.49
C ALA A 173 2.87 19.97 8.09
N GLN A 174 3.79 19.40 7.33
CA GLN A 174 3.59 18.87 5.98
C GLN A 174 3.55 17.35 6.04
N SER A 175 2.81 16.72 5.13
CA SER A 175 2.82 15.26 5.04
C SER A 175 4.15 14.79 4.47
N ASP A 176 4.86 13.98 5.24
CA ASP A 176 6.14 13.39 4.86
C ASP A 176 6.19 11.92 5.30
N PRO A 177 5.56 11.01 4.56
CA PRO A 177 5.56 9.59 4.90
C PRO A 177 6.95 8.96 4.75
N ALA A 178 7.28 7.99 5.60
CA ALA A 178 8.51 7.20 5.50
C ALA A 178 8.75 6.66 4.07
N ASP A 179 9.97 6.84 3.56
CA ASP A 179 10.35 6.32 2.25
C ASP A 179 10.55 4.80 2.30
N LEU A 180 9.66 4.08 1.62
CA LEU A 180 9.73 2.62 1.50
C LEU A 180 10.66 2.15 0.37
N GLY A 181 11.43 3.04 -0.26
CA GLY A 181 12.35 2.72 -1.37
C GLY A 181 11.63 2.52 -2.70
N GLY A 182 10.48 3.17 -2.88
CA GLY A 182 9.63 3.05 -4.05
C GLY A 182 8.80 1.75 -4.10
N VAL A 183 8.04 1.59 -5.19
CA VAL A 183 6.99 0.55 -5.31
C VAL A 183 7.55 -0.87 -5.22
N ARG A 184 8.69 -1.14 -5.86
CA ARG A 184 9.31 -2.47 -5.85
C ARG A 184 9.76 -2.86 -4.44
N GLN A 185 10.41 -1.94 -3.73
CA GLN A 185 10.91 -2.23 -2.39
C GLN A 185 9.74 -2.37 -1.40
N ALA A 186 8.71 -1.54 -1.51
CA ALA A 186 7.47 -1.72 -0.76
C ALA A 186 6.83 -3.11 -0.98
N ALA A 187 6.87 -3.66 -2.21
CA ALA A 187 6.37 -5.00 -2.49
C ALA A 187 7.20 -6.08 -1.78
N VAL A 188 8.53 -5.94 -1.78
CA VAL A 188 9.45 -6.87 -1.08
C VAL A 188 9.21 -6.84 0.43
N LEU A 189 9.11 -5.65 1.03
CA LEU A 189 8.83 -5.48 2.46
C LEU A 189 7.49 -6.11 2.87
N LEU A 190 6.43 -5.86 2.09
CA LEU A 190 5.10 -6.39 2.33
C LEU A 190 5.09 -7.92 2.29
N VAL A 191 5.75 -8.51 1.29
CA VAL A 191 5.84 -9.97 1.13
C VAL A 191 6.71 -10.60 2.23
N ALA A 192 7.79 -9.93 2.65
CA ALA A 192 8.61 -10.40 3.76
C ALA A 192 7.81 -10.48 5.06
N VAL A 193 7.08 -9.42 5.44
CA VAL A 193 6.23 -9.44 6.64
C VAL A 193 5.11 -10.47 6.53
N ALA A 194 4.54 -10.65 5.33
CA ALA A 194 3.54 -11.67 5.11
C ALA A 194 4.07 -13.09 5.35
N ASN A 195 5.27 -13.41 4.85
CA ASN A 195 5.88 -14.72 5.09
C ASN A 195 6.13 -14.95 6.59
N HIS A 196 6.76 -13.99 7.29
CA HIS A 196 7.01 -14.10 8.73
C HIS A 196 5.71 -14.20 9.55
N GLY A 197 4.69 -13.41 9.19
CA GLY A 197 3.37 -13.47 9.83
C GLY A 197 2.67 -14.82 9.62
N MET A 198 2.74 -15.38 8.41
CA MET A 198 2.18 -16.70 8.10
C MET A 198 2.91 -17.84 8.82
N GLU A 199 4.25 -17.75 8.93
CA GLU A 199 5.06 -18.71 9.67
C GLU A 199 4.67 -18.72 11.15
N ALA A 200 4.59 -17.53 11.78
CA ALA A 200 4.19 -17.40 13.18
C ALA A 200 2.74 -17.83 13.42
N ALA A 201 1.84 -17.56 12.47
CA ALA A 201 0.45 -18.02 12.51
C ALA A 201 0.30 -19.54 12.21
N GLY A 202 1.34 -20.19 11.69
CA GLY A 202 1.32 -21.61 11.34
C GLY A 202 0.47 -21.95 10.12
N CYS A 203 0.34 -21.02 9.16
CA CYS A 203 -0.43 -21.20 7.93
C CYS A 203 0.39 -20.99 6.65
N ALA A 204 1.71 -20.79 6.79
CA ALA A 204 2.62 -20.58 5.67
C ALA A 204 2.60 -21.74 4.67
N PRO A 205 2.67 -21.44 3.36
CA PRO A 205 2.90 -22.46 2.34
C PRO A 205 4.30 -23.08 2.46
N ASP A 206 4.51 -24.26 1.86
CA ASP A 206 5.82 -24.93 1.82
C ASP A 206 6.89 -24.06 1.12
N GLU A 207 6.50 -23.35 0.06
CA GLU A 207 7.34 -22.38 -0.63
C GLU A 207 6.89 -20.95 -0.26
N PRO A 208 7.79 -20.12 0.32
CA PRO A 208 7.47 -18.75 0.66
C PRO A 208 7.08 -17.91 -0.57
N LEU A 209 6.22 -16.92 -0.35
CA LEU A 209 5.86 -15.95 -1.38
C LEU A 209 7.10 -15.12 -1.77
N LYS A 210 7.23 -14.77 -3.05
CA LYS A 210 8.40 -14.06 -3.57
C LYS A 210 8.00 -12.96 -4.54
N VAL A 211 8.78 -11.89 -4.53
CA VAL A 211 8.77 -10.84 -5.55
C VAL A 211 10.01 -11.01 -6.41
N SER A 212 9.81 -11.54 -7.63
CA SER A 212 10.87 -11.88 -8.57
C SER A 212 10.76 -11.08 -9.87
N SER A 213 9.54 -10.84 -10.36
CA SER A 213 9.34 -10.00 -11.54
C SER A 213 9.46 -8.50 -11.18
N PRO A 214 9.86 -7.66 -12.15
CA PRO A 214 9.73 -6.21 -12.01
C PRO A 214 8.30 -5.81 -11.66
N VAL A 215 8.17 -4.77 -10.84
CA VAL A 215 6.87 -4.12 -10.66
C VAL A 215 6.66 -3.17 -11.82
N TYR A 216 5.47 -3.18 -12.41
CA TYR A 216 5.13 -2.22 -13.45
C TYR A 216 5.08 -0.82 -12.85
N ASP A 217 5.76 0.12 -13.50
CA ASP A 217 5.54 1.52 -13.22
C ASP A 217 4.10 1.89 -13.61
N LEU A 218 3.48 2.77 -12.83
CA LEU A 218 2.17 3.32 -13.16
C LEU A 218 2.23 3.96 -14.55
N PRO A 219 1.18 3.84 -15.37
CA PRO A 219 1.12 4.53 -16.65
C PRO A 219 1.00 6.05 -16.40
N GLY A 220 2.16 6.72 -16.29
CA GLY A 220 2.28 8.17 -16.25
C GLY A 220 2.19 8.83 -14.87
N GLU A 221 2.76 10.04 -14.80
CA GLU A 221 2.54 11.00 -13.72
C GLU A 221 1.07 11.45 -13.71
N ARG A 222 0.61 12.08 -12.61
CA ARG A 222 -0.76 12.60 -12.53
C ARG A 222 -1.03 13.55 -13.69
N GLU A 223 -2.17 13.38 -14.37
CA GLU A 223 -2.54 14.26 -15.47
C GLU A 223 -3.42 15.39 -14.93
N LEU A 224 -2.97 16.63 -15.15
CA LEU A 224 -3.74 17.82 -14.82
C LEU A 224 -4.81 18.03 -15.89
N ILE A 225 -6.07 17.91 -15.50
CA ILE A 225 -7.21 18.09 -16.40
C ILE A 225 -7.81 19.48 -16.17
N PHE A 226 -7.49 20.39 -17.08
CA PHE A 226 -7.91 21.80 -17.03
C PHE A 226 -9.28 22.08 -17.69
N SER A 227 -9.99 21.05 -18.17
CA SER A 227 -11.30 21.20 -18.84
C SER A 227 -12.11 19.91 -18.82
N ALA A 228 -13.43 19.99 -19.06
CA ALA A 228 -14.34 18.85 -19.21
C ALA A 228 -13.88 17.84 -20.29
N GLY A 229 -13.06 16.89 -19.88
CA GLY A 229 -12.50 15.81 -20.68
C GLY A 229 -12.90 14.44 -20.13
N ASP A 230 -12.55 13.38 -20.86
CA ASP A 230 -12.65 12.01 -20.35
C ASP A 230 -11.63 11.84 -19.22
N VAL A 231 -12.07 11.49 -18.01
CA VAL A 231 -11.14 11.19 -16.90
C VAL A 231 -10.72 9.72 -16.91
N CYS A 232 -9.51 9.46 -16.48
CA CYS A 232 -8.80 8.19 -16.49
C CYS A 232 -8.73 7.53 -17.87
N GLY A 233 -8.78 8.33 -18.95
CA GLY A 233 -8.88 7.86 -20.33
C GLY A 233 -10.16 7.06 -20.63
N ILE A 234 -11.21 7.19 -19.81
CA ILE A 234 -12.47 6.46 -19.95
C ILE A 234 -13.48 7.31 -20.69
N ARG A 235 -13.77 6.91 -21.93
CA ARG A 235 -14.77 7.59 -22.76
C ARG A 235 -16.12 7.68 -22.06
N GLY A 236 -16.64 8.90 -21.91
CA GLY A 236 -17.94 9.20 -21.32
C GLY A 236 -17.93 9.24 -19.79
N LEU A 237 -16.75 9.16 -19.16
CA LEU A 237 -16.59 9.44 -17.74
C LEU A 237 -16.12 10.88 -17.61
N HIS A 238 -17.01 11.76 -17.17
CA HIS A 238 -16.77 13.18 -17.01
C HIS A 238 -17.16 13.60 -15.61
N LEU A 239 -16.45 14.58 -15.03
CA LEU A 239 -16.84 15.21 -13.79
C LEU A 239 -17.19 16.67 -14.09
N ASP A 240 -18.31 17.15 -13.54
CA ASP A 240 -18.73 18.55 -13.63
C ASP A 240 -17.94 19.43 -12.63
N THR A 241 -16.61 19.28 -12.61
CA THR A 241 -15.70 20.09 -11.81
C THR A 241 -14.43 20.38 -12.61
N ASP A 242 -13.93 21.60 -12.46
CA ASP A 242 -12.64 22.03 -13.00
C ASP A 242 -11.53 21.82 -11.94
N ASP A 243 -10.27 22.03 -12.33
CA ASP A 243 -9.08 21.93 -11.46
C ASP A 243 -8.91 20.54 -10.80
N ILE A 244 -9.08 19.46 -11.57
CA ILE A 244 -8.89 18.08 -11.11
C ILE A 244 -7.60 17.45 -11.65
N GLU A 245 -7.03 16.57 -10.83
CA GLU A 245 -5.99 15.62 -11.20
C GLU A 245 -6.59 14.23 -11.24
N ASP A 246 -6.37 13.52 -12.33
CA ASP A 246 -6.63 12.09 -12.35
C ASP A 246 -5.33 11.27 -12.28
N GLN A 247 -5.51 10.03 -11.86
CA GLN A 247 -4.45 9.05 -11.84
C GLN A 247 -5.01 7.71 -12.26
N THR A 248 -4.65 7.30 -13.47
CA THR A 248 -4.94 5.95 -13.96
C THR A 248 -3.92 4.99 -13.36
N GLY A 249 -4.40 4.01 -12.61
CA GLY A 249 -3.54 3.02 -12.00
C GLY A 249 -3.28 1.85 -12.93
N ALA A 250 -3.15 0.67 -12.32
CA ALA A 250 -3.05 -0.56 -13.07
C ALA A 250 -4.18 -0.66 -14.12
N ALA A 251 -3.88 -1.15 -15.32
CA ALA A 251 -4.89 -1.52 -16.31
C ALA A 251 -4.55 -2.91 -16.87
N THR A 252 -4.70 -3.95 -16.04
CA THR A 252 -4.40 -5.35 -16.39
C THR A 252 -5.67 -6.19 -16.51
N ARG A 253 -5.57 -7.42 -17.04
CA ARG A 253 -6.70 -8.37 -17.09
C ARG A 253 -7.36 -8.67 -15.74
N ASP A 254 -6.69 -8.36 -14.63
CA ASP A 254 -7.09 -8.79 -13.29
C ASP A 254 -7.31 -7.61 -12.32
N LEU A 255 -6.82 -6.42 -12.66
CA LEU A 255 -6.96 -5.19 -11.87
C LEU A 255 -7.06 -3.98 -12.80
N GLN A 256 -8.02 -3.09 -12.52
CA GLN A 256 -8.02 -1.74 -13.06
C GLN A 256 -8.31 -0.73 -11.96
N THR A 257 -7.51 0.33 -11.79
CA THR A 257 -7.78 1.38 -10.80
C THR A 257 -7.72 2.77 -11.42
N CYS A 258 -8.45 3.70 -10.83
CA CYS A 258 -8.50 5.10 -11.23
C CYS A 258 -8.88 5.94 -10.01
N SER A 259 -8.21 7.05 -9.80
CA SER A 259 -8.61 8.05 -8.80
C SER A 259 -8.61 9.43 -9.41
N VAL A 260 -9.55 10.26 -8.98
CA VAL A 260 -9.64 11.67 -9.34
C VAL A 260 -9.75 12.48 -8.06
N GLN A 261 -8.94 13.53 -7.96
CA GLN A 261 -8.86 14.41 -6.80
C GLN A 261 -8.73 15.87 -7.24
N GLY A 262 -9.04 16.81 -6.36
CA GLY A 262 -8.79 18.23 -6.61
C GLY A 262 -7.31 18.54 -6.61
N SER A 263 -6.85 19.29 -7.61
CA SER A 263 -5.42 19.62 -7.79
C SER A 263 -4.87 20.50 -6.65
N ARG A 264 -5.73 21.28 -6.00
CA ARG A 264 -5.33 22.26 -4.97
C ARG A 264 -5.58 21.81 -3.54
N ASP A 265 -6.66 21.09 -3.31
CA ASP A 265 -7.11 20.70 -1.97
C ASP A 265 -6.91 19.21 -1.68
N GLY A 266 -6.58 18.41 -2.70
CA GLY A 266 -6.44 16.97 -2.59
C GLY A 266 -7.75 16.25 -2.26
N LEU A 267 -8.90 16.93 -2.38
CA LEU A 267 -10.20 16.31 -2.09
C LEU A 267 -10.49 15.22 -3.12
N ALA A 268 -10.75 14.00 -2.65
CA ALA A 268 -11.15 12.92 -3.54
C ALA A 268 -12.53 13.22 -4.15
N TYR A 269 -12.64 13.10 -5.47
CA TYR A 269 -13.90 13.22 -6.21
C TYR A 269 -14.41 11.86 -6.68
N LEU A 270 -13.49 10.98 -7.07
CA LEU A 270 -13.85 9.69 -7.64
C LEU A 270 -12.75 8.66 -7.36
N GLN A 271 -13.15 7.48 -6.93
CA GLN A 271 -12.26 6.32 -6.85
C GLN A 271 -12.93 5.13 -7.49
N LEU A 272 -12.26 4.51 -8.46
CA LEU A 272 -12.79 3.42 -9.27
C LEU A 272 -11.83 2.24 -9.23
N ALA A 273 -12.38 1.03 -9.09
CA ALA A 273 -11.61 -0.20 -9.14
C ALA A 273 -12.38 -1.34 -9.80
N MET A 274 -11.70 -2.10 -10.65
CA MET A 274 -12.14 -3.40 -11.16
C MET A 274 -11.16 -4.45 -10.66
N VAL A 275 -11.67 -5.51 -10.05
CA VAL A 275 -10.90 -6.64 -9.53
C VAL A 275 -11.47 -7.93 -10.09
N ALA A 276 -10.67 -8.62 -10.91
CA ALA A 276 -10.99 -9.93 -11.50
C ALA A 276 -9.99 -11.03 -11.09
N GLN A 277 -8.97 -10.70 -10.31
CA GLN A 277 -8.12 -11.69 -9.65
C GLN A 277 -8.92 -12.41 -8.56
N PRO A 278 -9.08 -13.75 -8.62
CA PRO A 278 -10.01 -14.46 -7.73
C PRO A 278 -9.73 -14.24 -6.24
N ARG A 279 -8.45 -14.34 -5.84
CA ARG A 279 -8.08 -14.26 -4.44
C ARG A 279 -8.20 -12.84 -3.87
N LEU A 280 -7.88 -11.81 -4.66
CA LEU A 280 -8.13 -10.42 -4.27
C LEU A 280 -9.64 -10.11 -4.24
N ALA A 281 -10.42 -10.68 -5.16
CA ALA A 281 -11.87 -10.50 -5.20
C ALA A 281 -12.59 -11.05 -3.96
N ALA A 282 -12.02 -12.06 -3.28
CA ALA A 282 -12.59 -12.64 -2.06
C ALA A 282 -12.73 -11.62 -0.91
N VAL A 283 -11.91 -10.56 -0.89
CA VAL A 283 -12.02 -9.47 0.10
C VAL A 283 -13.41 -8.81 0.05
N PHE A 284 -14.06 -8.82 -1.13
CA PHE A 284 -15.38 -8.23 -1.32
C PHE A 284 -16.55 -9.15 -0.94
N ASP A 285 -16.29 -10.38 -0.53
CA ASP A 285 -17.35 -11.33 -0.23
C ASP A 285 -18.16 -10.88 1.00
N GLY A 286 -19.48 -10.86 0.85
CA GLY A 286 -20.41 -10.26 1.82
C GLY A 286 -20.54 -8.74 1.74
N ILE A 287 -19.73 -8.03 0.93
CA ILE A 287 -19.92 -6.60 0.64
C ILE A 287 -20.85 -6.40 -0.56
N VAL A 288 -20.59 -7.10 -1.66
CA VAL A 288 -21.33 -6.94 -2.93
C VAL A 288 -22.83 -7.15 -2.73
N GLY A 289 -23.20 -8.17 -1.96
CA GLY A 289 -24.58 -8.64 -1.85
C GLY A 289 -24.99 -9.53 -3.02
N GLU A 290 -26.11 -10.22 -2.84
CA GLU A 290 -26.60 -11.26 -3.77
C GLU A 290 -27.77 -10.78 -4.66
N ARG A 291 -28.23 -9.54 -4.45
CA ARG A 291 -29.38 -9.00 -5.18
C ARG A 291 -28.94 -8.36 -6.49
N PRO A 292 -29.79 -8.38 -7.53
CA PRO A 292 -29.57 -7.57 -8.73
C PRO A 292 -29.38 -6.10 -8.35
N VAL A 293 -28.41 -5.45 -8.99
CA VAL A 293 -28.00 -4.05 -8.69
C VAL A 293 -29.17 -3.08 -8.88
N ALA A 294 -29.72 -3.08 -10.09
CA ALA A 294 -30.85 -2.26 -10.53
C ALA A 294 -31.33 -2.80 -11.90
N ARG A 295 -32.45 -2.28 -12.40
CA ARG A 295 -32.97 -2.68 -13.73
C ARG A 295 -31.93 -2.38 -14.82
N GLY A 296 -31.71 -3.34 -15.71
CA GLY A 296 -30.78 -3.21 -16.84
C GLY A 296 -29.31 -3.46 -16.51
N TRP A 297 -28.96 -3.58 -15.23
CA TRP A 297 -27.62 -4.00 -14.81
C TRP A 297 -27.49 -5.52 -14.86
N ARG A 298 -26.31 -5.99 -15.27
CA ARG A 298 -25.93 -7.39 -15.32
C ARG A 298 -25.04 -7.72 -14.12
N GLY A 299 -25.51 -8.59 -13.23
CA GLY A 299 -24.78 -8.99 -12.03
C GLY A 299 -25.49 -8.61 -10.74
N THR A 300 -24.81 -8.81 -9.62
CA THR A 300 -25.32 -8.52 -8.27
C THR A 300 -24.53 -7.37 -7.65
N GLY A 301 -25.13 -6.66 -6.71
CA GLY A 301 -24.47 -5.50 -6.13
C GLY A 301 -25.39 -4.57 -5.38
N ARG A 302 -24.85 -3.40 -5.08
CA ARG A 302 -25.56 -2.30 -4.43
C ARG A 302 -25.01 -0.96 -4.90
N ILE A 303 -25.91 0.00 -5.09
CA ILE A 303 -25.58 1.41 -5.32
C ILE A 303 -26.00 2.16 -4.06
N GLY A 304 -25.02 2.66 -3.32
CA GLY A 304 -25.20 3.49 -2.14
C GLY A 304 -24.93 4.96 -2.45
N LYS A 305 -25.04 5.81 -1.42
CA LYS A 305 -24.78 7.24 -1.54
C LYS A 305 -23.30 7.58 -1.67
N GLU A 306 -22.44 6.82 -1.00
CA GLU A 306 -20.99 7.09 -0.92
C GLU A 306 -20.14 6.08 -1.71
N HIS A 307 -20.77 4.98 -2.10
CA HIS A 307 -20.10 3.90 -2.79
C HIS A 307 -21.10 3.07 -3.59
N ALA A 308 -20.62 2.47 -4.67
CA ALA A 308 -21.38 1.49 -5.42
C ALA A 308 -20.47 0.32 -5.78
N ILE A 309 -21.00 -0.90 -5.69
CA ILE A 309 -20.25 -2.12 -5.94
C ILE A 309 -21.11 -3.10 -6.74
N VAL A 310 -20.53 -3.69 -7.77
CA VAL A 310 -21.19 -4.63 -8.67
C VAL A 310 -20.26 -5.80 -8.94
N ARG A 311 -20.76 -7.02 -8.84
CA ARG A 311 -20.09 -8.23 -9.32
C ARG A 311 -20.83 -8.79 -10.51
N ALA A 312 -20.10 -9.00 -11.59
CA ALA A 312 -20.63 -9.58 -12.82
C ALA A 312 -19.69 -10.66 -13.34
N ASP A 313 -20.26 -11.65 -14.02
CA ASP A 313 -19.46 -12.61 -14.78
C ASP A 313 -18.93 -11.97 -16.06
N CYS A 314 -17.65 -12.13 -16.33
CA CYS A 314 -16.96 -11.59 -17.49
C CYS A 314 -16.23 -12.74 -18.20
N ALA A 315 -16.90 -13.34 -19.20
CA ALA A 315 -16.39 -14.50 -19.94
C ALA A 315 -16.03 -15.70 -19.04
N GLY A 316 -16.91 -16.04 -18.09
CA GLY A 316 -16.70 -17.13 -17.14
C GLY A 316 -15.79 -16.77 -15.96
N ARG A 317 -15.43 -15.49 -15.81
CA ARG A 317 -14.61 -14.99 -14.71
C ARG A 317 -15.38 -13.91 -13.92
N PRO A 318 -15.62 -14.08 -12.62
CA PRO A 318 -16.23 -13.01 -11.83
C PRO A 318 -15.30 -11.80 -11.76
N ALA A 319 -15.85 -10.62 -12.03
CA ALA A 319 -15.18 -9.34 -11.86
C ALA A 319 -16.03 -8.45 -10.94
N THR A 320 -15.37 -7.82 -9.98
CA THR A 320 -15.98 -6.87 -9.04
C THR A 320 -15.59 -5.45 -9.45
N PHE A 321 -16.58 -4.59 -9.63
CA PHE A 321 -16.45 -3.19 -10.00
C PHE A 321 -16.90 -2.35 -8.80
N LEU A 322 -16.06 -1.42 -8.39
CA LEU A 322 -16.25 -0.57 -7.23
C LEU A 322 -16.13 0.90 -7.66
N MET A 323 -17.01 1.71 -7.10
CA MET A 323 -16.90 3.16 -7.08
C MET A 323 -16.96 3.62 -5.61
N GLY A 324 -16.04 4.49 -5.22
CA GLY A 324 -16.05 5.24 -3.96
C GLY A 324 -16.15 6.73 -4.21
N VAL A 325 -16.62 7.46 -3.19
CA VAL A 325 -16.67 8.93 -3.07
C VAL A 325 -17.71 9.62 -3.96
N SER A 326 -18.00 9.09 -5.15
CA SER A 326 -19.02 9.62 -6.05
C SER A 326 -20.44 9.16 -5.69
N THR A 327 -21.41 10.08 -5.81
CA THR A 327 -22.85 9.83 -5.69
C THR A 327 -23.53 9.51 -7.02
N ASP A 328 -22.86 9.72 -8.15
CA ASP A 328 -23.45 9.54 -9.48
C ASP A 328 -23.28 8.08 -9.98
N PRO A 329 -24.36 7.30 -10.13
CA PRO A 329 -24.30 5.95 -10.66
C PRO A 329 -23.82 5.86 -12.11
N ASP A 330 -23.90 6.93 -12.89
CA ASP A 330 -23.44 6.95 -14.28
C ASP A 330 -21.91 6.85 -14.36
N HIS A 331 -21.17 7.36 -13.36
CA HIS A 331 -19.72 7.17 -13.27
C HIS A 331 -19.34 5.68 -13.15
N LEU A 332 -20.02 4.93 -12.28
CA LEU A 332 -19.80 3.49 -12.17
C LEU A 332 -20.21 2.78 -13.46
N ALA A 333 -21.29 3.19 -14.11
CA ALA A 333 -21.75 2.59 -15.36
C ALA A 333 -20.73 2.76 -16.49
N ALA A 334 -20.18 3.97 -16.66
CA ALA A 334 -19.14 4.27 -17.64
C ALA A 334 -17.88 3.44 -17.38
N PHE A 335 -17.39 3.44 -16.14
CA PHE A 335 -16.22 2.67 -15.73
C PHE A 335 -16.42 1.15 -15.93
N ALA A 336 -17.52 0.59 -15.41
CA ALA A 336 -17.79 -0.84 -15.48
C ALA A 336 -17.92 -1.33 -16.93
N ASN A 337 -18.54 -0.54 -17.80
CA ASN A 337 -18.65 -0.86 -19.22
C ASN A 337 -17.29 -0.78 -19.95
N ALA A 338 -16.47 0.23 -19.66
CA ALA A 338 -15.15 0.35 -20.24
C ALA A 338 -14.22 -0.80 -19.81
N ALA A 339 -14.19 -1.10 -18.51
CA ALA A 339 -13.43 -2.21 -17.97
C ALA A 339 -13.93 -3.57 -18.50
N ALA A 340 -15.24 -3.78 -18.58
CA ALA A 340 -15.82 -5.00 -19.16
C ALA A 340 -15.46 -5.17 -20.64
N ALA A 341 -15.53 -4.09 -21.44
CA ALA A 341 -15.14 -4.13 -22.85
C ALA A 341 -13.68 -4.55 -23.03
N ARG A 342 -12.78 -4.06 -22.17
CA ARG A 342 -11.36 -4.45 -22.18
C ARG A 342 -11.14 -5.92 -21.80
N LEU A 343 -11.99 -6.47 -20.94
CA LEU A 343 -12.05 -7.90 -20.64
C LEU A 343 -12.73 -8.73 -21.75
N GLY A 344 -13.18 -8.11 -22.85
CA GLY A 344 -13.88 -8.78 -23.94
C GLY A 344 -15.34 -9.15 -23.61
N CYS A 345 -15.96 -8.43 -22.68
CA CYS A 345 -17.28 -8.75 -22.14
C CYS A 345 -18.38 -7.81 -22.63
N ALA A 346 -19.61 -8.32 -22.63
CA ALA A 346 -20.78 -7.50 -22.88
C ALA A 346 -20.94 -6.43 -21.78
N PRO A 347 -21.52 -5.26 -22.12
CA PRO A 347 -21.80 -4.19 -21.14
C PRO A 347 -22.48 -4.72 -19.88
N ILE A 348 -22.08 -4.15 -18.74
CA ILE A 348 -22.57 -4.50 -17.41
C ILE A 348 -23.71 -3.57 -17.01
N ALA A 349 -23.61 -2.30 -17.37
CA ALA A 349 -24.57 -1.27 -17.03
C ALA A 349 -25.34 -0.80 -18.28
N PRO A 350 -26.60 -0.35 -18.13
CA PRO A 350 -27.34 0.25 -19.22
C PRO A 350 -26.64 1.52 -19.75
N LYS A 351 -26.83 1.84 -21.03
CA LYS A 351 -26.34 3.11 -21.61
C LYS A 351 -27.18 4.26 -21.06
N GLY A 352 -26.53 5.24 -20.41
CA GLY A 352 -27.20 6.34 -19.73
C GLY A 352 -28.02 5.84 -18.55
N ALA A 353 -27.37 5.27 -17.53
CA ALA A 353 -28.01 4.51 -16.47
C ALA A 353 -28.96 5.34 -15.58
N ALA A 354 -29.00 6.66 -15.77
CA ALA A 354 -30.11 7.51 -15.41
C ALA A 354 -31.24 7.55 -16.47
N ARG A 355 -32.11 6.52 -16.53
CA ARG A 355 -33.55 6.69 -16.85
C ARG A 355 -34.45 5.68 -16.14
#